data_AF-A0A392R9V4-F1
#
_entry.id   AF-A0A392R9V4-F1
#
_cell.length_a   1.000
_cell.length_b   1.000
_cell.length_c   1.000
_cell.angle_alpha   90.00
_cell.angle_beta   90.00
_cell.angle_gamma   90.00
#
_symmetry.space_group_name_H-M   'P 1'
#
loop_
_entity.id
_entity.type
_entity.pdbx_description
1 polymer ?
#
loop_
_entity_poly.entity_id
_entity_poly.type
_entity_poly.pdbx_seq_one_letter_code
_entity_poly.pdbx_strand_id
1 'polypeptide(L)'
;MKIYNSLWNADDWATRGGLEKTDWSKAPFIAGYKSFHIDGCEASVQAKFCATQGKRWWDQPEFRDLDAAQWRRLRWVREKFTIYNYCTDRKRLPQIPPECKRDRDI
;
A
#
# COMPACT_ATOMS: atom_id res chain seq x y z
N MET A 1 14.25 -3.27 4.83
CA MET A 1 13.71 -2.08 4.14
C MET A 1 13.93 -0.86 5.01
N LYS A 2 13.89 0.36 4.46
CA LYS A 2 13.84 1.63 5.22
C LYS A 2 12.47 2.29 5.01
N ILE A 3 12.06 3.15 5.93
CA ILE A 3 10.78 3.87 5.89
C ILE A 3 11.04 5.29 5.38
N TYR A 4 10.19 5.77 4.47
CA TYR A 4 10.32 7.08 3.83
C TYR A 4 8.98 7.81 3.82
N ASN A 5 9.03 9.15 3.93
CA ASN A 5 7.91 10.05 3.70
C ASN A 5 8.41 11.19 2.80
N SER A 6 7.61 11.60 1.81
CA SER A 6 7.93 12.74 0.95
C SER A 6 6.65 13.44 0.48
N LEU A 7 6.78 14.73 0.17
CA LEU A 7 5.82 15.53 -0.56
C LEU A 7 6.57 16.11 -1.77
N TRP A 8 6.13 15.80 -2.98
CA TRP A 8 6.81 16.19 -4.21
C TRP A 8 5.80 16.37 -5.36
N ASN A 9 6.19 17.12 -6.40
CA ASN A 9 5.38 17.36 -7.59
C ASN A 9 5.49 16.20 -8.60
N ALA A 10 4.36 15.69 -9.08
CA ALA A 10 4.27 14.58 -10.03
C ALA A 10 3.26 14.89 -11.16
N ASP A 11 3.40 16.07 -11.77
CA ASP A 11 2.52 16.61 -12.81
C ASP A 11 2.30 15.69 -14.01
N ASP A 12 3.21 14.76 -14.27
CA ASP A 12 3.16 13.84 -15.41
C ASP A 12 2.11 12.73 -15.25
N TRP A 13 1.65 12.44 -14.02
CA TRP A 13 0.65 11.37 -13.80
C TRP A 13 -0.33 11.58 -12.63
N ALA A 14 -0.05 12.44 -11.65
CA ALA A 14 -0.74 12.42 -10.35
C ALA A 14 -2.25 12.75 -10.41
N THR A 15 -2.66 13.77 -11.16
CA THR A 15 -4.06 14.23 -11.19
C THR A 15 -4.66 14.06 -12.58
N ARG A 16 -5.80 13.34 -12.64
CA ARG A 16 -6.48 12.94 -13.89
C ARG A 16 -5.53 12.30 -14.92
N GLY A 17 -4.59 11.47 -14.45
CA GLY A 17 -3.60 10.83 -15.32
C GLY A 17 -2.59 11.80 -15.94
N GLY A 18 -2.31 12.93 -15.26
CA GLY A 18 -1.36 13.95 -15.71
C GLY A 18 -1.97 15.10 -16.52
N LEU A 19 -3.30 15.15 -16.65
CA LEU A 19 -3.99 16.22 -17.38
C LEU A 19 -4.02 17.54 -16.60
N GLU A 20 -4.14 17.48 -15.27
CA GLU A 20 -4.13 18.68 -14.42
C GLU A 20 -2.71 18.92 -13.90
N LYS A 21 -2.23 20.16 -14.01
CA LYS A 21 -0.90 20.57 -13.56
C LYS A 21 -0.99 21.37 -12.27
N THR A 22 0.07 21.32 -11.47
CA THR A 22 0.17 22.04 -10.21
C THR A 22 0.07 23.55 -10.44
N ASP A 23 -0.93 24.17 -9.82
CA ASP A 23 -1.01 25.63 -9.72
C ASP A 23 -0.11 26.12 -8.57
N TRP A 24 1.12 26.49 -8.92
CA TRP A 24 2.12 26.97 -7.97
C TRP A 24 1.76 28.29 -7.29
N SER A 25 0.76 29.04 -7.79
CA SER A 25 0.25 30.21 -7.07
C SER A 25 -0.47 29.84 -5.77
N LYS A 26 -0.83 28.57 -5.58
CA LYS A 26 -1.46 28.02 -4.36
C LYS A 26 -0.46 27.53 -3.32
N ALA A 27 0.84 27.68 -3.55
CA ALA A 27 1.87 27.31 -2.60
C ALA A 27 1.76 28.14 -1.29
N PRO A 28 2.19 27.60 -0.13
CA PRO A 28 2.81 26.28 0.06
C PRO A 28 1.82 25.13 0.16
N PHE A 29 2.20 23.97 -0.40
CA PHE A 29 1.51 22.71 -0.19
C PHE A 29 2.03 22.06 1.10
N ILE A 30 1.16 21.83 2.09
CA ILE A 30 1.56 21.41 3.44
C ILE A 30 0.95 20.04 3.76
N ALA A 31 1.80 19.08 4.16
CA ALA A 31 1.39 17.78 4.68
C ALA A 31 1.80 17.64 6.15
N GLY A 32 0.86 17.27 7.03
CA GLY A 32 1.10 17.07 8.46
C GLY A 32 1.24 15.59 8.82
N TYR A 33 2.27 15.24 9.58
CA TYR A 33 2.56 13.86 10.01
C TYR A 33 2.61 13.75 11.54
N LYS A 34 2.17 12.62 12.10
CA LYS A 34 2.18 12.31 13.55
C LYS A 34 2.43 10.81 13.77
N SER A 35 2.51 10.40 15.04
CA SER A 35 2.76 9.02 15.52
C SER A 35 4.20 8.54 15.32
N PHE A 36 4.73 8.56 14.08
CA PHE A 36 6.06 8.04 13.75
C PHE A 36 6.37 6.65 14.35
N HIS A 37 5.34 5.82 14.56
CA HIS A 37 5.44 4.54 15.23
C HIS A 37 6.20 3.52 14.37
N ILE A 38 7.19 2.86 14.98
CA ILE A 38 7.95 1.77 14.38
C ILE A 38 8.01 0.63 15.39
N ASP A 39 7.38 -0.48 15.04
CA ASP A 39 7.58 -1.77 15.69
C ASP A 39 7.92 -2.78 14.60
N GLY A 40 9.15 -3.27 14.60
CA GLY A 40 9.69 -4.09 13.52
C GLY A 40 10.93 -4.86 13.94
N CYS A 41 11.31 -5.83 13.13
CA CYS A 41 12.57 -6.54 13.32
C CYS A 41 13.70 -5.78 12.63
N GLU A 42 14.52 -5.09 13.42
CA GLU A 42 15.69 -4.39 12.91
C GLU A 42 16.69 -5.37 12.28
N ALA A 43 17.16 -5.03 11.09
CA ALA A 43 18.09 -5.82 10.32
C ALA A 43 18.97 -4.88 9.51
N SER A 44 20.28 -5.17 9.44
CA SER A 44 21.21 -4.41 8.60
C SER A 44 20.88 -4.58 7.11
N VAL A 45 21.44 -3.74 6.25
CA VAL A 45 21.21 -3.85 4.80
C VAL A 45 21.78 -5.15 4.22
N GLN A 46 22.79 -5.75 4.88
CA GLN A 46 23.39 -7.02 4.49
C GLN A 46 22.62 -8.23 5.03
N ALA A 47 21.87 -8.08 6.12
CA ALA A 47 21.12 -9.16 6.72
C ALA A 47 20.05 -9.68 5.75
N LYS A 48 19.90 -11.01 5.69
CA LYS A 48 18.93 -11.70 4.81
C LYS A 48 17.72 -12.25 5.58
N PHE A 49 17.75 -12.16 6.90
CA PHE A 49 16.69 -12.65 7.77
C PHE A 49 16.56 -11.77 9.01
N CYS A 50 15.39 -11.86 9.65
CA CYS A 50 15.15 -11.31 10.97
C CYS A 50 15.65 -12.29 12.05
N ALA A 51 16.49 -11.84 12.97
CA ALA A 51 17.03 -12.70 14.03
C ALA A 51 15.96 -13.26 14.98
N THR A 52 14.80 -12.59 15.08
CA THR A 52 13.66 -12.98 15.90
C THR A 52 12.49 -13.54 15.08
N GLN A 53 12.74 -14.00 13.84
CA GLN A 53 11.69 -14.52 12.97
C GLN A 53 10.90 -15.63 13.67
N GLY A 54 9.57 -15.56 13.62
CA GLY A 54 8.67 -16.53 14.24
C GLY A 54 8.37 -16.27 15.72
N LYS A 55 9.05 -15.30 16.35
CA LYS A 55 8.90 -14.99 17.78
C LYS A 55 8.12 -13.71 18.04
N ARG A 56 7.84 -12.91 17.00
CA ARG A 56 7.21 -11.60 17.13
C ARG A 56 5.69 -11.75 17.16
N TRP A 57 4.98 -10.76 17.69
CA TRP A 57 3.52 -10.82 17.79
C TRP A 57 2.87 -10.94 16.40
N TRP A 58 3.43 -10.28 15.37
CA TRP A 58 2.95 -10.37 13.99
C TRP A 58 3.22 -11.72 13.32
N ASP A 59 4.04 -12.59 13.92
CA ASP A 59 4.29 -13.95 13.41
C ASP A 59 3.30 -14.99 13.98
N GLN A 60 2.41 -14.58 14.90
CA GLN A 60 1.50 -15.50 15.59
C GLN A 60 0.30 -15.93 14.72
N PRO A 61 -0.35 -17.07 15.00
CA PRO A 61 -1.44 -17.62 14.18
C PRO A 61 -2.55 -16.63 13.84
N GLU A 62 -2.87 -15.72 14.76
CA GLU A 62 -3.91 -14.70 14.63
C GLU A 62 -3.60 -13.68 13.52
N PHE A 63 -2.33 -13.55 13.12
CA PHE A 63 -1.86 -12.61 12.10
C PHE A 63 -1.52 -13.28 10.77
N ARG A 64 -1.81 -14.57 10.61
CA ARG A 64 -1.55 -15.32 9.35
C ARG A 64 -2.53 -14.96 8.23
N ASP A 65 -3.71 -14.50 8.58
CA ASP A 65 -4.73 -14.00 7.65
C ASP A 65 -5.56 -12.90 8.32
N LEU A 66 -6.27 -12.11 7.53
CA LEU A 66 -7.29 -11.21 8.04
C LEU A 66 -8.49 -12.01 8.55
N ASP A 67 -9.13 -11.50 9.60
CA ASP A 67 -10.37 -12.06 10.09
C ASP A 67 -11.56 -11.77 9.14
N ALA A 68 -12.71 -12.42 9.39
CA ALA A 68 -13.89 -12.27 8.56
C ALA A 68 -14.46 -10.84 8.53
N ALA A 69 -14.33 -10.07 9.62
CA ALA A 69 -14.79 -8.69 9.68
C ALA A 69 -13.87 -7.76 8.89
N GLN A 70 -12.55 -7.94 8.98
CA GLN A 70 -11.55 -7.24 8.19
C GLN A 70 -11.75 -7.51 6.69
N TRP A 71 -11.97 -8.77 6.30
CA TRP A 71 -12.28 -9.13 4.91
C TRP A 71 -13.57 -8.48 4.39
N ARG A 72 -14.62 -8.35 5.22
CA ARG A 72 -15.84 -7.62 4.85
C ARG A 72 -15.58 -6.13 4.61
N ARG A 73 -14.75 -5.50 5.45
CA ARG A 73 -14.35 -4.09 5.27
C ARG A 73 -13.55 -3.91 3.97
N LEU A 74 -12.60 -4.81 3.70
CA LEU A 74 -11.82 -4.76 2.45
C LEU A 74 -12.68 -4.95 1.22
N ARG A 75 -13.67 -5.86 1.26
CA ARG A 75 -14.65 -6.01 0.18
C ARG A 75 -15.42 -4.71 -0.07
N TRP A 76 -15.90 -4.06 0.98
CA TRP A 76 -16.62 -2.79 0.84
C TRP A 76 -15.77 -1.70 0.21
N VAL A 77 -14.48 -1.61 0.57
CA VAL A 77 -13.52 -0.70 -0.11
C VAL A 77 -13.44 -1.02 -1.60
N ARG A 78 -13.26 -2.30 -1.95
CA ARG A 78 -13.16 -2.75 -3.35
C ARG A 78 -14.41 -2.48 -4.17
N GLU A 79 -15.60 -2.66 -3.59
CA GLU A 79 -16.87 -2.47 -4.28
C GLU A 79 -17.28 -0.99 -4.42
N LYS A 80 -16.86 -0.13 -3.47
CA LYS A 80 -17.41 1.23 -3.34
C LYS A 80 -16.41 2.36 -3.58
N PHE A 81 -15.11 2.11 -3.39
CA PHE A 81 -14.09 3.18 -3.41
C PHE A 81 -12.95 2.93 -4.40
N THR A 82 -12.82 1.72 -4.94
CA THR A 82 -11.76 1.40 -5.90
C THR A 82 -12.08 1.97 -7.29
N ILE A 83 -11.31 2.98 -7.72
CA ILE A 83 -11.42 3.61 -9.04
C ILE A 83 -10.44 3.02 -10.09
N TYR A 84 -9.43 2.28 -9.64
CA TYR A 84 -8.48 1.56 -10.48
C TYR A 84 -7.98 0.32 -9.74
N ASN A 85 -7.87 -0.81 -10.44
CA ASN A 85 -7.30 -2.05 -9.91
C ASN A 85 -6.56 -2.81 -11.01
N TYR A 86 -5.26 -3.06 -10.81
CA TYR A 86 -4.42 -3.79 -11.77
C TYR A 86 -4.90 -5.24 -11.97
N CYS A 87 -5.47 -5.88 -10.94
CA CYS A 87 -5.98 -7.24 -11.03
C CYS A 87 -7.14 -7.40 -12.02
N THR A 88 -7.86 -6.32 -12.32
CA THR A 88 -8.98 -6.27 -13.28
C THR A 88 -8.64 -5.52 -14.56
N ASP A 89 -7.45 -4.92 -14.66
CA ASP A 89 -6.98 -4.20 -15.84
C ASP A 89 -6.48 -5.16 -16.91
N ARG A 90 -7.41 -5.69 -17.72
CA ARG A 90 -7.10 -6.64 -18.81
C ARG A 90 -6.33 -6.02 -19.97
N LYS A 91 -6.34 -4.68 -20.09
CA LYS A 91 -5.57 -3.97 -21.12
C LYS A 91 -4.09 -3.98 -20.78
N ARG A 92 -3.76 -3.76 -19.50
CA ARG A 92 -2.38 -3.79 -19.00
C ARG A 92 -1.90 -5.21 -18.75
N LEU A 93 -2.75 -6.04 -18.17
CA LEU A 93 -2.44 -7.41 -17.75
C LEU A 93 -3.45 -8.38 -18.36
N PRO A 94 -3.14 -8.92 -19.57
CA PRO A 94 -4.03 -9.85 -20.25
C PRO A 94 -4.33 -11.11 -19.42
N GLN A 95 -3.34 -11.56 -18.63
CA GLN A 95 -3.49 -12.65 -17.67
C GLN A 95 -3.60 -12.11 -16.25
N ILE A 96 -4.45 -12.75 -15.45
CA ILE A 96 -4.66 -12.39 -14.04
C ILE A 96 -3.40 -12.73 -13.25
N PRO A 97 -2.81 -11.76 -12.53
CA PRO A 97 -1.72 -12.04 -11.61
C PRO A 97 -2.13 -13.06 -10.53
N PRO A 98 -1.27 -14.04 -10.20
CA PRO A 98 -1.64 -15.17 -9.34
C PRO A 98 -2.07 -14.80 -7.92
N GLU A 99 -1.57 -13.68 -7.39
CA GLU A 99 -1.90 -13.11 -6.08
C GLU A 99 -3.34 -12.60 -6.00
N CYS A 100 -3.90 -12.09 -7.11
CA CYS A 100 -5.19 -11.37 -7.11
C CYS A 100 -6.34 -12.18 -6.51
N LYS A 101 -6.35 -13.50 -6.75
CA LYS A 101 -7.38 -14.40 -6.20
C LYS A 101 -7.21 -14.59 -4.69
N ARG A 102 -5.96 -14.75 -4.22
CA ARG A 102 -5.65 -14.91 -2.80
C ARG A 102 -5.94 -13.62 -2.03
N ASP A 103 -5.61 -12.48 -2.63
CA ASP A 103 -5.74 -11.15 -2.04
C ASP A 103 -7.18 -10.62 -2.12
N ARG A 104 -8.08 -11.36 -2.78
CA ARG A 104 -9.51 -11.03 -3.01
C ARG A 104 -9.71 -9.70 -3.74
N ASP A 105 -8.80 -9.41 -4.68
CA ASP A 105 -8.87 -8.27 -5.62
C ASP A 105 -9.79 -8.53 -6.82
N ILE A 106 -10.34 -9.75 -6.92
CA ILE A 106 -11.27 -10.21 -7.95
C ILE A 106 -12.40 -11.01 -7.31
#